data_AF-A0A2D0IAX2-F1
#
_entry.id   AF-A0A2D0IAX2-F1
#
_cell.length_a   1.000
_cell.length_b   1.000
_cell.length_c   1.000
_cell.angle_alpha   90.00
_cell.angle_beta   90.00
_cell.angle_gamma   90.00
#
_symmetry.space_group_name_H-M   'P 1'
#
loop_
_entity.id
_entity.type
_entity.pdbx_description
1 polymer ?
#
loop_
_entity_poly.entity_id
_entity_poly.type
_entity_poly.pdbx_seq_one_letter_code
_entity_poly.pdbx_strand_id
1 'polypeptide(L)'
;MKIIASTFIACTLLGFAGIAFAKSPDCSVPAIVQARKLLSFHADGDDRIEIDKAVKELPSLKNPANEQQRFQVLEVWGYIYKARYRMRLIYAPMGGSCTLMGQEVLEYAKL
;
A
#
# COMPACT_ATOMS: atom_id res chain seq x y z
N MET A 1 20.74 18.73 65.23
CA MET A 1 21.80 19.06 64.26
C MET A 1 21.47 18.40 62.93
N LYS A 2 21.44 19.19 61.84
CA LYS A 2 21.19 18.79 60.45
C LYS A 2 22.48 18.33 59.76
N ILE A 3 22.44 17.27 58.94
CA ILE A 3 23.20 17.05 57.68
C ILE A 3 22.42 15.94 56.91
N ILE A 4 21.47 16.18 56.01
CA ILE A 4 21.51 16.39 54.53
C ILE A 4 22.47 15.48 53.73
N ALA A 5 21.91 14.52 52.97
CA ALA A 5 22.42 14.00 51.68
C ALA A 5 21.33 13.08 51.07
N SER A 6 20.38 13.55 50.25
CA SER A 6 20.46 13.79 48.79
C SER A 6 20.99 12.63 47.92
N THR A 7 20.04 11.91 47.31
CA THR A 7 19.89 11.59 45.87
C THR A 7 20.90 10.67 45.16
N PHE A 8 20.43 9.53 44.63
CA PHE A 8 20.80 8.92 43.33
C PHE A 8 19.63 7.98 42.91
N ILE A 9 18.72 8.33 41.98
CA ILE A 9 18.88 8.45 40.51
C ILE A 9 19.41 7.12 39.93
N ALA A 10 18.81 6.43 38.97
CA ALA A 10 17.56 6.54 38.24
C ALA A 10 17.33 5.19 37.52
N CYS A 11 16.08 4.96 37.15
CA CYS A 11 15.54 3.80 36.43
C CYS A 11 16.28 3.53 35.10
N THR A 12 17.14 2.51 35.04
CA THR A 12 17.74 1.97 33.80
C THR A 12 16.79 0.95 33.14
N LEU A 13 15.72 1.44 32.50
CA LEU A 13 14.84 0.63 31.63
C LEU A 13 14.47 1.43 30.37
N LEU A 14 15.46 1.78 29.55
CA LEU A 14 15.24 2.32 28.21
C LEU A 14 16.20 1.62 27.26
N GLY A 15 15.70 0.73 26.41
CA GLY A 15 16.56 0.16 25.36
C GLY A 15 16.10 -1.10 24.64
N PHE A 16 14.81 -1.33 24.40
CA PHE A 16 14.38 -2.26 23.35
C PHE A 16 13.14 -1.70 22.62
N ALA A 17 13.34 -0.61 21.89
CA ALA A 17 12.41 -0.24 20.82
C ALA A 17 12.68 -1.20 19.65
N GLY A 18 11.91 -2.29 19.57
CA GLY A 18 11.94 -3.19 18.42
C GLY A 18 11.48 -2.45 17.16
N ILE A 19 12.20 -2.66 16.05
CA ILE A 19 11.81 -2.14 14.74
C ILE A 19 10.56 -2.93 14.30
N ALA A 20 9.37 -2.35 14.47
CA ALA A 20 8.15 -2.92 13.94
C ALA A 20 8.07 -2.62 12.44
N PHE A 21 8.35 -3.62 11.60
CA PHE A 21 8.06 -3.51 10.17
C PHE A 21 6.54 -3.51 9.99
N ALA A 22 6.01 -2.47 9.34
CA ALA A 22 4.62 -2.43 8.96
C ALA A 22 4.32 -3.63 8.04
N LYS A 23 3.28 -4.41 8.39
CA LYS A 23 2.81 -5.52 7.57
C LYS A 23 2.36 -4.95 6.22
N SER A 24 2.88 -5.48 5.13
CA SER A 24 2.42 -5.12 3.78
C SER A 24 0.90 -5.37 3.67
N PRO A 25 0.15 -4.52 2.95
CA PRO A 25 -1.26 -4.75 2.74
C PRO A 25 -1.51 -6.13 2.15
N ASP A 26 -2.64 -6.73 2.54
CA ASP A 26 -3.14 -7.92 1.86
C ASP A 26 -3.27 -7.62 0.35
N CYS A 27 -3.13 -8.63 -0.50
CA CYS A 27 -3.19 -8.49 -1.96
C CYS A 27 -2.11 -7.61 -2.63
N SER A 28 -1.11 -7.13 -1.90
CA SER A 28 -0.02 -6.29 -2.46
C SER A 28 0.75 -6.95 -3.62
N VAL A 29 1.14 -8.21 -3.49
CA VAL A 29 1.85 -8.93 -4.58
C VAL A 29 0.96 -9.10 -5.82
N PRO A 30 -0.28 -9.61 -5.72
CA PRO A 30 -1.24 -9.60 -6.81
C PRO A 30 -1.45 -8.21 -7.44
N ALA A 31 -1.46 -7.15 -6.62
CA ALA A 31 -1.65 -5.78 -7.10
C ALA A 31 -0.53 -5.33 -8.04
N ILE A 32 0.74 -5.59 -7.71
CA ILE A 32 1.88 -5.26 -8.59
C ILE A 32 1.79 -6.02 -9.92
N VAL A 33 1.47 -7.31 -9.86
CA VAL A 33 1.33 -8.15 -11.07
C VAL A 33 0.18 -7.65 -11.94
N GLN A 34 -0.95 -7.31 -11.32
CA GLN A 34 -2.11 -6.81 -12.03
C GLN A 34 -1.89 -5.41 -12.60
N ALA A 35 -1.20 -4.53 -11.89
CA ALA A 35 -0.82 -3.20 -12.38
C ALA A 35 0.02 -3.30 -13.67
N ARG A 36 0.97 -4.24 -13.74
CA ARG A 36 1.72 -4.50 -14.99
C ARG A 36 0.80 -4.88 -16.14
N LYS A 37 -0.13 -5.81 -15.92
CA LYS A 37 -1.08 -6.26 -16.93
C LYS A 37 -1.98 -5.12 -17.39
N LEU A 38 -2.50 -4.33 -16.46
CA LEU A 38 -3.37 -3.19 -16.74
C LEU A 38 -2.64 -2.12 -17.56
N LEU A 39 -1.42 -1.75 -17.17
CA LEU A 39 -0.66 -0.73 -17.87
C LEU A 39 -0.22 -1.21 -19.26
N SER A 40 0.12 -2.50 -19.38
CA SER A 40 0.41 -3.13 -20.68
C SER A 40 -0.79 -3.12 -21.60
N PHE A 41 -1.98 -3.43 -21.08
CA PHE A 41 -3.23 -3.29 -21.83
C PHE A 41 -3.52 -1.84 -22.23
N HIS A 42 -3.29 -0.87 -21.34
CA HIS A 42 -3.55 0.55 -21.60
C HIS A 42 -2.65 1.16 -22.69
N ALA A 43 -1.43 0.64 -22.84
CA ALA A 43 -0.43 1.15 -23.77
C ALA A 43 -0.07 0.16 -24.89
N ASP A 44 -1.03 -0.67 -25.29
CA ASP A 44 -0.91 -1.60 -26.44
C ASP A 44 0.35 -2.48 -26.41
N GLY A 45 0.75 -2.92 -25.21
CA GLY A 45 1.86 -3.85 -25.04
C GLY A 45 3.25 -3.22 -25.01
N ASP A 46 3.39 -1.90 -24.78
CA ASP A 46 4.69 -1.23 -24.64
C ASP A 46 5.63 -1.97 -23.68
N ASP A 47 6.84 -2.28 -24.15
CA ASP A 47 7.82 -3.08 -23.41
C ASP A 47 8.62 -2.27 -22.38
N ARG A 48 8.47 -0.95 -22.37
CA ARG A 48 9.15 -0.01 -21.46
C ARG A 48 8.39 0.20 -20.14
N ILE A 49 7.48 -0.72 -19.82
CA ILE A 49 6.64 -0.63 -18.62
C ILE A 49 7.44 -0.99 -17.37
N GLU A 50 7.44 -0.05 -16.42
CA GLU A 50 7.96 -0.26 -15.08
C GLU A 50 6.83 -0.08 -14.06
N ILE A 51 6.81 -0.92 -13.02
CA ILE A 51 5.83 -0.88 -11.94
C ILE A 51 6.55 -0.71 -10.62
N ASP A 52 6.12 0.25 -9.82
CA ASP A 52 6.65 0.47 -8.48
C ASP A 52 6.34 -0.74 -7.59
N LYS A 53 7.29 -1.09 -6.72
CA LYS A 53 7.13 -2.16 -5.73
C LYS A 53 6.33 -1.67 -4.52
N ALA A 54 6.29 -0.36 -4.30
CA ALA A 54 5.49 0.23 -3.24
C ALA A 54 4.00 0.13 -3.58
N VAL A 55 3.24 -0.49 -2.67
CA VAL A 55 1.78 -0.55 -2.74
C VAL A 55 1.21 0.24 -1.58
N LYS A 56 0.37 1.22 -1.90
CA LYS A 56 -0.29 2.04 -0.89
C LYS A 56 -1.73 1.57 -0.70
N GLU A 57 -2.10 1.29 0.53
CA GLU A 57 -3.50 1.03 0.86
C GLU A 57 -4.29 2.35 0.95
N LEU A 58 -5.42 2.40 0.26
CA LEU A 58 -6.37 3.51 0.26
C LEU A 58 -7.59 3.15 1.11
N PRO A 59 -8.45 4.13 1.46
CA PRO A 59 -9.71 3.84 2.14
C PRO A 59 -10.55 2.78 1.42
N SER A 60 -11.11 1.85 2.19
CA SER A 60 -11.89 0.73 1.65
C SER A 60 -13.19 1.19 1.00
N LEU A 61 -13.55 0.51 -0.10
CA LEU A 61 -14.77 0.79 -0.85
C LEU A 61 -15.91 -0.12 -0.36
N LYS A 62 -17.12 0.41 -0.16
CA LYS A 62 -18.29 -0.45 0.11
C LYS A 62 -18.55 -1.32 -1.12
N ASN A 63 -18.89 -2.59 -0.92
CA ASN A 63 -19.43 -3.38 -2.02
C ASN A 63 -20.83 -2.83 -2.40
N PRO A 64 -21.05 -2.36 -3.64
CA PRO A 64 -22.36 -1.84 -4.05
C PRO A 64 -23.50 -2.86 -3.97
N ALA A 65 -23.18 -4.16 -4.05
CA ALA A 65 -24.15 -5.24 -3.94
C ALA A 65 -24.41 -5.70 -2.50
N ASN A 66 -23.55 -5.34 -1.54
CA ASN A 66 -23.64 -5.75 -0.14
C ASN A 66 -22.90 -4.75 0.74
N GLU A 67 -23.63 -3.83 1.37
CA GLU A 67 -23.03 -2.75 2.15
C GLU A 67 -22.26 -3.20 3.41
N GLN A 68 -22.54 -4.40 3.90
CA GLN A 68 -21.82 -5.00 5.02
C GLN A 68 -20.43 -5.51 4.62
N GLN A 69 -20.20 -5.75 3.31
CA GLN A 69 -18.91 -6.13 2.77
C GLN A 69 -18.14 -4.89 2.30
N ARG A 70 -16.81 -4.92 2.51
CA ARG A 70 -15.90 -3.89 2.00
C ARG A 70 -14.80 -4.50 1.14
N PHE A 71 -14.45 -3.79 0.07
CA PHE A 71 -13.32 -4.10 -0.77
C PHE A 71 -12.08 -3.37 -0.28
N GLN A 72 -10.96 -4.07 -0.38
CA GLN A 72 -9.64 -3.48 -0.22
C GLN A 72 -9.32 -2.66 -1.47
N VAL A 73 -8.70 -1.50 -1.28
CA VAL A 73 -8.33 -0.60 -2.39
C VAL A 73 -6.83 -0.34 -2.31
N LEU A 74 -6.12 -0.70 -3.36
CA LEU A 74 -4.67 -0.58 -3.44
C LEU A 74 -4.28 0.36 -4.57
N GLU A 75 -3.36 1.27 -4.29
CA GLU A 75 -2.74 2.16 -5.25
C GLU A 75 -1.34 1.64 -5.61
N VAL A 76 -1.08 1.57 -6.91
CA VAL A 76 0.22 1.19 -7.47
C VAL A 76 0.60 2.21 -8.53
N TRP A 77 1.85 2.65 -8.51
CA TRP A 77 2.39 3.54 -9.54
C TRP A 77 3.06 2.72 -10.64
N GLY A 78 2.89 3.18 -11.88
CA GLY A 78 3.55 2.62 -13.05
C GLY A 78 4.06 3.71 -13.97
N TYR A 79 4.98 3.33 -14.85
CA TYR A 79 5.72 4.25 -15.70
C TYR A 79 5.83 3.66 -17.10
N ILE A 80 5.71 4.52 -18.10
CA ILE A 80 6.05 4.21 -19.49
C ILE A 80 6.96 5.32 -19.96
N TYR A 81 8.25 5.02 -20.06
CA TYR A 81 9.29 6.02 -20.35
C TYR A 81 9.21 7.23 -19.39
N LYS A 82 8.66 8.37 -19.82
CA LYS A 82 8.50 9.59 -19.02
C LYS A 82 7.08 9.77 -18.45
N ALA A 83 6.11 9.02 -18.96
CA ALA A 83 4.74 9.08 -18.49
C ALA A 83 4.61 8.33 -17.16
N ARG A 84 3.79 8.87 -16.27
CA ARG A 84 3.53 8.34 -14.93
C ARG A 84 2.05 8.03 -14.81
N TYR A 85 1.73 6.84 -14.32
CA TYR A 85 0.36 6.37 -14.17
C TYR A 85 0.12 5.95 -12.73
N ARG A 86 -0.98 6.44 -12.17
CA ARG A 86 -1.49 6.01 -10.88
C ARG A 86 -2.62 5.01 -11.15
N MET A 87 -2.44 3.79 -10.70
CA MET A 87 -3.46 2.74 -10.84
C MET A 87 -4.11 2.47 -9.49
N ARG A 88 -5.43 2.32 -9.50
CA ARG A 88 -6.22 1.91 -8.34
C ARG A 88 -6.83 0.55 -8.63
N LEU A 89 -6.53 -0.43 -7.78
CA LEU A 89 -6.96 -1.81 -7.89
C LEU A 89 -7.86 -2.15 -6.69
N ILE A 90 -9.04 -2.70 -6.98
CA ILE A 90 -10.08 -2.97 -5.99
C ILE A 90 -10.18 -4.48 -5.83
N TYR A 91 -9.93 -4.98 -4.62
CA TYR A 91 -9.89 -6.40 -4.32
C TYR A 91 -10.95 -6.81 -3.29
N ALA A 92 -11.49 -8.01 -3.47
CA ALA A 92 -12.16 -8.76 -2.43
C ALA A 92 -11.17 -9.78 -1.83
N PRO A 93 -10.61 -9.54 -0.63
CA PRO A 93 -9.76 -10.52 0.04
C PRO A 93 -10.64 -11.66 0.59
N MET A 94 -10.32 -12.90 0.20
CA MET A 94 -11.07 -14.10 0.59
C MET A 94 -10.10 -15.19 1.03
N GLY A 95 -9.86 -15.32 2.34
CA GLY A 95 -9.12 -16.45 2.92
C GLY A 95 -7.71 -16.66 2.35
N GLY A 96 -6.99 -15.59 2.02
CA GLY A 96 -5.65 -15.64 1.40
C GLY A 96 -5.63 -15.53 -0.13
N SER A 97 -6.80 -15.56 -0.79
CA SER A 97 -6.94 -15.21 -2.20
C SER A 97 -7.41 -13.77 -2.39
N CYS A 98 -7.11 -13.20 -3.56
CA CYS A 98 -7.37 -11.80 -3.89
C CYS A 98 -8.13 -11.71 -5.22
N THR A 99 -9.45 -11.55 -5.15
CA THR A 99 -10.30 -11.43 -6.33
C THR A 99 -10.35 -9.99 -6.79
N LEU A 100 -9.94 -9.71 -8.03
CA LEU A 100 -10.00 -8.37 -8.61
C LEU A 100 -11.47 -8.03 -8.94
N MET A 101 -11.97 -6.95 -8.35
CA MET A 101 -13.34 -6.48 -8.53
C MET A 101 -13.44 -5.26 -9.46
N GLY A 102 -12.36 -4.50 -9.57
CA GLY A 102 -12.31 -3.30 -10.41
C GLY A 102 -10.91 -2.73 -10.48
N GLN A 103 -10.68 -1.91 -11.50
CA GLN A 103 -9.40 -1.26 -11.72
C GLN A 103 -9.57 0.05 -12.49
N GLU A 104 -8.67 1.00 -12.22
CA GLU A 104 -8.62 2.32 -12.84
C GLU A 104 -7.16 2.64 -13.16
N VAL A 105 -6.94 3.29 -14.31
CA VAL A 105 -5.65 3.87 -14.70
C VAL A 105 -5.85 5.38 -14.88
N LEU A 106 -4.98 6.16 -14.25
CA LEU A 106 -5.00 7.62 -14.35
C LEU A 106 -3.59 8.11 -14.70
N GLU A 107 -3.45 8.76 -15.85
CA GLU A 107 -2.21 9.44 -16.21
C GLU A 107 -1.99 10.67 -15.31
N TYR A 108 -0.77 10.82 -14.82
CA TYR A 108 -0.36 11.95 -14.00
C TYR A 108 0.18 13.07 -14.90
N ALA A 109 -0.74 13.92 -15.36
CA ALA A 109 -0.45 15.06 -16.24
C ALA A 109 -0.87 16.40 -15.60
N LYS A 110 -0.18 17.48 -15.99
CA LYS A 110 -0.59 18.86 -15.72
C LYS A 110 -1.02 19.48 -17.05
N LEU A 111 -2.26 19.95 -17.11
CA LEU A 111 -2.88 20.59 -18.27
C LEU A 111 -2.91 22.11 -18.08
#